data_AF-A0A2V7J655-F1
#
_entry.id   AF-A0A2V7J655-F1
#
_cell.length_a   1.000
_cell.length_b   1.000
_cell.length_c   1.000
_cell.angle_alpha   90.00
_cell.angle_beta   90.00
_cell.angle_gamma   90.00
#
_symmetry.space_group_name_H-M   'P 1'
#
loop_
_entity.id
_entity.type
_entity.pdbx_description
1 polymer ?
#
loop_
_entity_poly.entity_id
_entity_poly.type
_entity_poly.pdbx_seq_one_letter_code
_entity_poly.pdbx_strand_id
1 'polypeptide(L)' 'IYWIGGGHITWTGGAESDFRATSDGYISVTPLHMDMTNYRLIEVVRQWLTGD' A
#
# COMPACT_ATOMS: atom_id res chain seq x y z
N ILE A 1 -0.76 -20.57 -25.65
CA ILE A 1 -1.45 -20.11 -24.42
C ILE A 1 -0.39 -19.48 -23.54
N TYR A 2 -0.58 -18.23 -23.12
CA TYR A 2 0.37 -17.53 -22.25
C TYR A 2 -0.32 -17.21 -20.92
N TRP A 3 0.40 -17.38 -19.81
CA TRP A 3 -0.08 -17.15 -18.45
C TRP A 3 0.95 -16.31 -17.69
N ILE A 4 0.46 -15.35 -16.89
CA ILE A 4 1.28 -14.64 -15.91
C ILE A 4 1.14 -15.38 -14.59
N GLY A 5 2.13 -16.23 -14.28
CA GLY A 5 2.19 -16.90 -12.99
C GLY A 5 2.67 -15.95 -11.89
N GLY A 6 1.96 -15.92 -10.76
CA GLY A 6 2.47 -15.30 -9.53
C GLY A 6 3.47 -16.26 -8.91
N GLY A 7 4.76 -15.93 -8.96
CA GLY A 7 5.82 -16.74 -8.36
C GLY A 7 5.72 -16.80 -6.82
N HIS A 8 6.85 -16.72 -6.12
CA HIS A 8 6.81 -16.67 -4.66
C HIS A 8 6.30 -15.29 -4.19
N ILE A 9 5.20 -15.28 -3.43
CA ILE A 9 4.64 -14.05 -2.85
C ILE A 9 5.46 -13.71 -1.61
N THR A 10 6.14 -12.56 -1.64
CA THR A 10 6.83 -12.01 -0.47
C THR A 10 6.02 -10.86 0.12
N TRP A 11 5.84 -10.87 1.44
CA TRP A 11 5.18 -9.81 2.18
C TRP A 11 6.22 -8.94 2.87
N THR A 12 6.06 -7.61 2.78
CA THR A 12 6.89 -6.64 3.48
C THR A 12 5.98 -5.70 4.26
N GLY A 13 6.37 -5.36 5.49
CA GLY A 13 5.54 -4.56 6.38
C GLY A 13 6.04 -4.59 7.82
N GLY A 14 5.46 -3.73 8.66
CA GLY A 14 5.75 -3.67 10.09
C GLY A 14 4.90 -4.63 10.91
N ALA A 15 5.07 -4.59 12.24
CA ALA A 15 4.32 -5.40 13.19
C ALA A 15 2.79 -5.18 13.09
N GLU A 16 2.36 -3.99 12.68
CA GLU A 16 0.95 -3.58 12.55
C GLU A 16 0.32 -3.95 11.20
N SER A 17 1.01 -4.74 10.37
CA SER A 17 0.47 -5.17 9.08
C SER A 17 -0.61 -6.25 9.24
N ASP A 18 -1.54 -6.29 8.30
CA ASP A 18 -2.62 -7.27 8.25
C ASP A 18 -2.11 -8.71 8.10
N PHE A 19 -1.10 -8.93 7.27
CA PHE A 19 -0.48 -10.24 7.09
C PHE A 19 0.23 -10.71 8.38
N ARG A 20 0.78 -9.79 9.18
CA ARG A 20 1.37 -10.14 10.48
C ARG A 20 0.30 -10.51 11.51
N ALA A 21 -0.79 -9.74 11.58
CA ALA A 21 -1.89 -10.04 12.48
C ALA A 21 -2.50 -11.43 12.20
N THR A 22 -2.70 -11.76 10.92
CA THR A 22 -3.23 -13.09 10.52
C THR A 22 -2.23 -14.22 10.73
N SER A 23 -0.92 -14.00 10.52
CA SER A 23 0.11 -15.02 10.82
C SER A 23 0.19 -15.35 12.30
N ASP A 24 -0.10 -14.38 13.16
CA ASP A 24 -0.03 -14.52 14.62
C ASP A 24 -1.35 -15.05 15.23
N GLY A 25 -2.35 -15.39 14.39
CA GLY A 25 -3.60 -16.01 14.81
C GLY A 25 -4.71 -15.05 15.21
N TYR A 26 -4.58 -13.76 14.89
CA TYR A 26 -5.59 -12.73 15.17
C TYR A 26 -6.44 -12.40 13.95
N ILE A 27 -7.61 -11.82 14.18
CA ILE A 27 -8.43 -11.20 13.13
C ILE A 27 -7.84 -9.82 12.82
N SER A 28 -7.56 -9.55 11.54
CA SER A 28 -7.19 -8.21 11.06
C SER A 28 -8.42 -7.43 10.62
N VAL A 29 -8.52 -6.18 11.07
CA VAL A 29 -9.53 -5.21 10.59
C VAL A 29 -8.79 -3.96 10.14
N THR A 30 -8.67 -3.80 8.81
CA THR A 30 -7.97 -2.65 8.20
C THR A 30 -9.00 -1.64 7.70
N PRO A 31 -9.18 -0.48 8.35
CA PRO A 31 -10.02 0.58 7.80
C PRO A 31 -9.34 1.17 6.56
N LEU A 32 -9.93 0.95 5.39
CA LEU A 32 -9.41 1.46 4.12
C LEU A 32 -10.05 2.79 3.78
N HIS A 33 -9.24 3.71 3.26
CA HIS A 33 -9.76 4.93 2.64
C HIS A 33 -10.40 4.58 1.29
N MET A 34 -11.61 5.08 1.06
CA MET A 34 -12.27 4.99 -0.26
C MET A 34 -11.73 6.03 -1.24
N ASP A 35 -11.23 7.15 -0.71
CA ASP A 35 -10.53 8.16 -1.48
C ASP A 35 -9.03 7.79 -1.53
N MET A 36 -8.54 7.46 -2.72
CA MET A 36 -7.15 7.08 -2.96
C MET A 36 -6.21 8.29 -3.17
N THR A 37 -6.74 9.52 -3.04
CA THR A 37 -5.95 10.73 -3.26
C THR A 37 -4.86 10.88 -2.20
N ASN A 38 -3.59 10.84 -2.63
CA ASN A 38 -2.48 11.20 -1.76
C ASN A 38 -2.35 12.72 -1.65
N TYR A 39 -3.14 13.32 -0.76
CA TYR A 39 -3.17 14.78 -0.56
C TYR A 39 -1.82 15.40 -0.18
N ARG A 40 -0.96 14.66 0.53
CA ARG A 40 0.38 15.14 0.87
C ARG A 40 1.26 15.27 -0.37
N LEU A 41 1.13 14.33 -1.31
CA LEU A 41 1.89 14.35 -2.56
C LEU A 41 1.46 15.51 -3.47
N ILE A 42 0.21 15.95 -3.39
CA ILE A 42 -0.28 17.10 -4.18
C ILE A 42 0.57 18.34 -3.92
N GLU A 43 0.93 18.64 -2.67
CA GLU A 43 1.77 19.80 -2.35
C GLU A 43 3.17 19.70 -2.96
N VAL A 44 3.75 18.50 -3.00
CA VAL A 44 5.05 18.24 -3.65
C VAL A 44 4.95 18.46 -5.16
N VAL A 45 3.92 17.89 -5.79
CA VAL A 45 3.73 18.00 -7.25
C VAL A 45 3.42 19.45 -7.68
N ARG A 46 2.71 20.22 -6.86
CA ARG A 46 2.47 21.65 -7.13
C ARG A 46 3.77 22.45 -7.23
N GLN A 47 4.79 22.12 -6.45
CA GLN A 47 6.09 22.78 -6.52
C GLN A 47 6.82 22.53 -7.84
N TRP A 48 6.50 21.44 -8.56
CA TRP A 48 7.07 21.20 -9.90
C TRP A 48 6.56 22.20 -10.94
N LEU A 49 5.39 22.81 -10.71
CA LEU A 49 4.79 23.79 -11.63
C LEU A 49 5.29 25.21 -11.40
N THR A 50 5.98 25.49 -10.29
CA THR A 50 6.44 26.84 -9.93
C THR A 50 7.79 27.24 -10.54
N GLY A 51 8.36 26.42 -11.43
CA GLY A 51 9.42 26.81 -12.37
C GLY A 51 10.67 27.42 -11.77
N ASP A 52 11.64 26.57 -11.44
CA ASP A 52 13.01 26.67 -11.96
C ASP A 52 13.25 25.44 -12.86
#